data_AF-A0A923JBH0-F1
#
_entry.id   AF-A0A923JBH0-F1
#
_cell.length_a   1.000
_cell.length_b   1.000
_cell.length_c   1.000
_cell.angle_alpha   90.00
_cell.angle_beta   90.00
_cell.angle_gamma   90.00
#
_symmetry.space_group_name_H-M   'P 1'
#
loop_
_entity.id
_entity.type
_entity.pdbx_description
1 polymer ?
#
loop_
_entity_poly.entity_id
_entity_poly.type
_entity_poly.pdbx_seq_one_letter_code
_entity_poly.pdbx_strand_id
1 'polypeptide(L)'
;MADELTAKKRAALNRLKTVRGHLDGIIRMLEADAYCVDVMKQISATQSSLERANRIMLHNHLETCFSEAVLDGRGQPAIDELVEAVKFNPALTGPQARVNGAAVGEAEPAIDTQPDAEEEGSAV
;
A
#
# COMPACT_ATOMS: atom_id res chain seq x y z
N MET A 1 29.41 18.51 -3.51
CA MET A 1 28.80 17.74 -2.40
C MET A 1 27.78 16.75 -2.98
N ALA A 2 28.25 15.73 -3.70
CA ALA A 2 27.38 14.84 -4.50
C ALA A 2 27.42 13.36 -4.08
N ASP A 3 28.11 13.00 -2.99
CA ASP A 3 28.45 11.58 -2.76
C ASP A 3 28.33 11.10 -1.31
N GLU A 4 27.38 11.61 -0.53
CA GLU A 4 27.01 10.93 0.71
C GLU A 4 25.54 10.52 0.72
N LEU A 5 25.32 9.27 0.35
CA LEU A 5 24.04 8.61 0.44
C LEU A 5 23.71 8.40 1.93
N THR A 6 22.61 8.99 2.42
CA THR A 6 22.15 8.78 3.79
C THR A 6 21.98 7.29 4.10
N ALA A 7 22.06 6.90 5.37
CA ALA A 7 21.84 5.51 5.77
C ALA A 7 20.52 4.94 5.24
N LYS A 8 19.46 5.75 5.23
CA LYS A 8 18.14 5.39 4.71
C LYS A 8 18.13 5.25 3.19
N LYS A 9 18.73 6.17 2.44
CA LYS A 9 18.86 6.05 0.97
C LYS A 9 19.68 4.80 0.58
N ARG A 10 20.75 4.48 1.32
CA ARG A 10 21.53 3.24 1.13
C ARG A 10 20.71 1.99 1.41
N ALA A 11 19.91 1.98 2.48
CA ALA A 11 19.01 0.87 2.80
C ALA A 11 17.93 0.67 1.73
N ALA A 12 17.33 1.76 1.24
CA ALA A 12 16.37 1.72 0.13
C ALA A 12 17.03 1.17 -1.15
N LEU A 13 18.23 1.66 -1.50
CA LEU A 13 18.99 1.18 -2.66
C LEU A 13 19.27 -0.33 -2.59
N ASN A 14 19.74 -0.83 -1.44
CA ASN A 14 20.00 -2.25 -1.25
C ASN A 14 18.72 -3.07 -1.42
N ARG A 15 17.59 -2.57 -0.90
CA ARG A 15 16.30 -3.23 -1.06
C ARG A 15 15.84 -3.26 -2.52
N LEU A 16 16.02 -2.17 -3.27
CA LEU A 16 15.71 -2.13 -4.70
C LEU A 16 16.57 -3.13 -5.50
N LYS A 17 17.85 -3.30 -5.13
CA LYS A 17 18.71 -4.34 -5.73
C LYS A 17 18.17 -5.75 -5.46
N THR A 18 17.67 -6.03 -4.26
CA THR A 18 17.01 -7.31 -3.93
C THR A 18 15.72 -7.49 -4.73
N VAL A 19 14.89 -6.45 -4.82
CA VAL A 19 13.63 -6.46 -5.60
C VAL A 19 13.90 -6.78 -7.07
N ARG A 20 14.96 -6.23 -7.66
CA ARG A 20 15.37 -6.58 -9.02
C ARG A 20 15.60 -8.09 -9.17
N GLY A 21 16.29 -8.72 -8.22
CA GLY A 21 16.48 -10.17 -8.23
C GLY A 21 15.18 -10.96 -8.09
N HIS A 22 14.20 -10.45 -7.33
CA HIS A 22 12.86 -11.07 -7.26
C HIS A 22 12.11 -10.94 -8.60
N LEU A 23 12.19 -9.79 -9.25
CA LEU A 23 11.60 -9.58 -10.58
C LEU A 23 12.22 -10.52 -11.62
N ASP A 24 13.55 -10.66 -11.62
CA ASP A 24 14.23 -11.62 -12.50
C ASP A 24 13.73 -13.06 -12.24
N GLY A 25 13.47 -13.41 -10.98
CA GLY A 25 12.87 -14.70 -10.60
C GLY A 25 11.45 -14.89 -11.15
N ILE A 26 10.60 -13.87 -11.03
CA ILE A 26 9.22 -13.87 -11.56
C ILE A 26 9.22 -14.03 -13.09
N ILE A 27 10.11 -13.33 -13.79
CA ILE A 27 10.25 -13.44 -15.25
C ILE A 27 10.58 -14.88 -15.64
N ARG A 28 11.57 -15.51 -14.96
CA ARG A 28 11.91 -16.93 -15.21
C ARG A 28 10.74 -17.88 -14.92
N MET A 29 9.91 -17.59 -13.92
CA MET A 29 8.72 -18.40 -13.64
C MET A 29 7.72 -18.33 -14.80
N LEU A 30 7.53 -17.15 -15.40
CA LEU A 30 6.65 -16.99 -16.57
C LEU A 30 7.24 -17.67 -17.82
N GLU A 31 8.55 -17.53 -18.06
CA GLU A 31 9.23 -18.20 -19.17
C GLU A 31 9.16 -19.74 -19.07
N ALA A 32 9.07 -20.27 -17.86
CA ALA A 32 8.94 -21.70 -17.57
C ALA A 32 7.48 -22.19 -17.46
N ASP A 33 6.49 -21.36 -17.83
CA ASP A 33 5.05 -21.67 -17.71
C ASP A 33 4.64 -22.15 -16.29
N ALA A 34 5.21 -21.51 -15.26
CA ALA A 34 4.92 -21.85 -13.88
C ALA A 34 3.47 -21.54 -13.50
N TYR A 35 2.97 -22.25 -12.48
CA TYR A 35 1.60 -22.10 -12.01
C TYR A 35 1.25 -20.66 -11.63
N CYS A 36 0.18 -20.14 -12.24
CA CYS A 36 -0.18 -18.72 -12.16
C CYS A 36 -0.34 -18.20 -10.73
N VAL A 37 -0.89 -19.02 -9.81
CA VAL A 37 -1.08 -18.61 -8.41
C VAL A 37 0.25 -18.37 -7.70
N ASP A 38 1.28 -19.13 -8.03
CA ASP A 38 2.59 -18.96 -7.41
C ASP A 38 3.33 -17.75 -7.98
N VAL A 39 3.19 -17.48 -9.28
CA VAL A 39 3.64 -16.22 -9.90
C VAL A 39 2.97 -15.02 -9.22
N MET A 40 1.65 -15.07 -9.03
CA MET A 40 0.91 -14.00 -8.33
C MET A 40 1.42 -13.77 -6.90
N LYS A 41 1.70 -14.83 -6.14
CA LYS A 41 2.28 -14.70 -4.78
C LYS A 41 3.64 -14.01 -4.81
N GLN A 42 4.51 -14.34 -5.78
CA GLN A 42 5.82 -13.70 -5.90
C GLN A 42 5.71 -12.22 -6.29
N ILE A 43 4.76 -11.87 -7.16
CA ILE A 43 4.45 -10.47 -7.49
C ILE A 43 4.03 -9.71 -6.24
N SER A 44 3.10 -10.26 -5.43
CA SER A 44 2.65 -9.63 -4.18
C SER A 44 3.79 -9.45 -3.15
N ALA A 45 4.69 -10.43 -3.05
CA ALA A 45 5.88 -10.31 -2.19
C ALA A 45 6.84 -9.20 -2.67
N THR A 46 6.95 -9.03 -3.99
CA THR A 46 7.77 -7.99 -4.62
C THR A 46 7.18 -6.60 -4.39
N GLN A 47 5.86 -6.44 -4.57
CA GLN A 47 5.14 -5.21 -4.25
C GLN A 47 5.32 -4.81 -2.77
N SER A 48 5.21 -5.77 -1.84
CA SER A 48 5.43 -5.51 -0.41
C SER A 48 6.85 -5.02 -0.10
N SER A 49 7.84 -5.50 -0.86
CA SER A 49 9.23 -5.06 -0.72
C SER A 49 9.47 -3.68 -1.31
N LEU A 50 8.81 -3.33 -2.41
CA LEU A 50 8.79 -1.99 -2.98
C LEU A 50 8.16 -0.98 -2.03
N GLU A 51 7.02 -1.33 -1.42
CA GLU A 51 6.34 -0.47 -0.43
C GLU A 51 7.26 -0.16 0.76
N ARG A 52 7.98 -1.18 1.26
CA ARG A 52 8.96 -0.95 2.32
C ARG A 52 10.11 -0.03 1.89
N ALA A 53 10.60 -0.13 0.65
CA ALA A 53 11.61 0.78 0.13
C ALA A 53 11.07 2.21 0.03
N ASN A 54 9.82 2.38 -0.41
CA ASN A 54 9.15 3.67 -0.49
C ASN A 54 9.00 4.32 0.89
N ARG A 55 8.57 3.56 1.92
CA ARG A 55 8.51 4.05 3.31
C ARG A 55 9.86 4.51 3.86
N ILE A 56 10.96 3.82 3.51
CA ILE A 56 12.32 4.23 3.90
C ILE A 56 12.69 5.56 3.22
N MET A 57 12.34 5.72 1.94
CA MET A 57 12.58 6.96 1.20
C MET A 57 11.75 8.13 1.74
N LEU A 58 10.47 7.89 2.04
CA LEU A 58 9.59 8.86 2.70
C LEU A 58 10.18 9.31 4.03
N HIS A 59 10.58 8.36 4.88
CA HIS A 59 11.18 8.69 6.17
C HIS A 59 12.46 9.53 6.01
N ASN A 60 13.31 9.19 5.05
CA ASN A 60 14.48 10.03 4.75
C ASN A 60 14.07 11.44 4.32
N HIS A 61 13.08 11.57 3.43
CA HIS A 61 12.65 12.85 2.91
C HIS A 61 12.11 13.76 4.02
N LEU A 62 11.31 13.20 4.93
CA LEU A 62 10.76 13.91 6.09
C LEU A 62 11.86 14.47 7.00
N GLU A 63 12.90 13.68 7.29
CA GLU A 63 14.01 14.09 8.15
C GLU A 63 14.99 15.08 7.48
N THR A 64 15.08 15.10 6.15
CA THR A 64 16.04 15.95 5.43
C THR A 64 15.35 17.10 4.72
N CYS A 65 14.95 16.90 3.46
CA CYS A 65 14.56 17.96 2.55
C CYS A 65 13.26 18.64 3.01
N PHE A 66 12.33 17.87 3.56
CA PHE A 66 11.07 18.40 4.06
C PHE A 66 11.26 19.24 5.32
N SER A 67 12.03 18.73 6.30
CA SER A 67 12.32 19.48 7.54
C SER A 67 13.02 20.81 7.25
N GLU A 68 14.00 20.82 6.33
CA GLU A 68 14.65 22.05 5.87
C GLU A 68 13.65 23.00 5.19
N ALA A 69 12.79 22.50 4.30
CA ALA A 69 11.79 23.33 3.64
C ALA A 69 10.81 23.98 4.63
N VAL A 70 10.43 23.28 5.70
CA VAL A 70 9.57 23.84 6.75
C VAL A 70 10.28 24.99 7.48
N LEU A 71 11.55 24.81 7.85
CA LEU A 71 12.34 25.84 8.53
C LEU A 71 12.59 27.08 7.64
N ASP A 72 12.72 26.88 6.34
CA ASP A 72 12.90 27.94 5.34
C ASP A 72 11.59 28.67 4.96
N GLY A 73 10.45 28.33 5.58
CA GLY A 73 9.15 28.90 5.23
C GLY A 73 8.56 28.39 3.90
N ARG A 74 9.14 27.33 3.33
CA ARG A 74 8.70 26.64 2.10
C ARG A 74 7.89 25.36 2.41
N GLY A 75 7.27 25.30 3.58
CA GLY A 75 6.54 24.11 4.05
C GLY A 75 5.34 23.76 3.18
N GLN A 76 4.51 24.74 2.80
CA GLN A 76 3.29 24.46 2.00
C GLN A 76 3.60 23.84 0.63
N PRO A 77 4.52 24.41 -0.20
CA PRO A 77 4.93 23.77 -1.44
C PRO A 77 5.49 22.35 -1.25
N ALA A 78 6.27 22.12 -0.18
CA ALA A 78 6.83 20.80 0.12
C ALA A 78 5.76 19.78 0.53
N ILE A 79 4.70 20.21 1.22
CA ILE A 79 3.53 19.37 1.52
C ILE A 79 2.82 18.99 0.23
N ASP A 80 2.56 19.95 -0.66
CA ASP A 80 1.84 19.71 -1.91
C ASP A 80 2.61 18.71 -2.80
N GLU A 81 3.93 18.90 -2.93
CA GLU A 81 4.83 17.97 -3.64
C GLU A 81 4.78 16.56 -3.03
N LEU A 82 4.81 16.47 -1.69
CA LEU A 82 4.80 15.19 -1.00
C LEU A 82 3.47 14.46 -1.17
N VAL A 83 2.34 15.18 -1.09
CA VAL A 83 1.00 14.62 -1.29
C VAL A 83 0.83 14.10 -2.72
N GLU A 84 1.40 14.79 -3.71
CA GLU A 84 1.39 14.32 -5.10
C GLU A 84 2.25 13.07 -5.30
N ALA A 85 3.43 13.02 -4.67
CA ALA A 85 4.35 11.89 -4.79
C ALA A 85 3.86 10.62 -4.10
N VAL A 86 3.11 10.76 -3.00
CA VAL A 86 2.54 9.64 -2.26
C VAL A 86 1.24 9.19 -2.91
N LYS A 87 1.30 8.08 -3.66
CA LYS A 87 0.09 7.40 -4.11
C LYS A 87 -0.60 6.71 -2.92
N PHE A 88 -1.61 7.36 -2.36
CA PHE A 88 -2.53 6.71 -1.42
C PHE A 88 -3.38 5.69 -2.19
N ASN A 89 -2.95 4.43 -2.19
CA ASN A 89 -3.80 3.35 -2.68
C ASN A 89 -4.79 2.97 -1.57
N PRO A 90 -6.12 3.11 -1.77
CA PRO A 90 -7.13 2.73 -0.78
C PRO A 90 -7.04 1.25 -0.37
N ALA A 91 -6.52 0.38 -1.23
CA ALA A 91 -6.27 -1.03 -0.89
C ALA A 91 -5.15 -1.22 0.16
N LEU A 92 -4.30 -0.21 0.38
CA LEU A 92 -3.19 -0.23 1.33
C LEU A 92 -3.40 0.69 2.55
N THR A 93 -4.30 1.69 2.47
CA THR A 93 -4.49 2.70 3.54
C THR A 93 -5.95 3.06 3.84
N GLY A 94 -6.94 2.44 3.19
CA GLY A 94 -8.36 2.63 3.50
C GLY A 94 -8.87 1.69 4.62
N PRO A 95 -10.05 1.95 5.19
CA PRO A 95 -10.65 1.10 6.24
C PRO A 95 -10.79 -0.38 5.81
N GLN A 96 -10.96 -0.61 4.51
CA GLN A 96 -11.08 -1.93 3.89
C GLN A 96 -9.76 -2.47 3.29
N ALA A 97 -8.59 -2.12 3.85
CA ALA A 97 -7.31 -2.69 3.40
C ALA A 97 -7.29 -4.22 3.55
N ARG A 98 -7.59 -4.95 2.47
CA ARG A 98 -7.63 -6.43 2.44
C ARG A 98 -6.40 -6.99 1.78
N VAL A 99 -5.41 -7.37 2.58
CA VAL A 99 -4.34 -8.29 2.14
C VAL A 99 -4.73 -9.72 2.51
N ASN A 100 -4.99 -10.54 1.50
CA ASN A 100 -5.36 -11.97 1.58
C ASN A 100 -6.80 -12.32 2.04
N GLY A 101 -7.81 -11.54 1.64
CA GLY A 101 -9.19 -12.03 1.53
C GLY A 101 -9.95 -12.38 2.82
N ALA A 102 -9.36 -12.31 4.01
CA ALA A 102 -10.07 -12.48 5.28
C ALA A 102 -10.23 -11.12 5.98
N ALA A 103 -11.48 -10.70 6.19
CA ALA A 103 -11.79 -9.56 7.03
C ALA A 103 -11.49 -9.93 8.49
N VAL A 104 -10.60 -9.19 9.16
CA VAL A 104 -10.55 -9.23 10.62
C VAL A 104 -11.57 -8.21 11.11
N GLY A 105 -12.75 -8.73 11.43
CA GLY A 105 -13.74 -8.07 12.27
C GLY A 105 -14.34 -6.77 11.75
N GLU A 106 -15.43 -6.87 11.00
CA GLU A 106 -16.55 -5.93 11.16
C GLU A 106 -17.82 -6.77 11.28
N ALA A 107 -18.45 -6.66 12.45
CA ALA A 107 -19.82 -7.10 12.65
C ALA A 107 -20.71 -6.38 11.63
N GLU A 108 -21.60 -7.11 10.97
CA GLU A 108 -22.56 -6.53 10.03
C GLU A 108 -23.33 -5.38 10.68
N PRO A 109 -23.47 -4.20 10.03
CA PRO A 109 -24.44 -3.24 10.46
C PRO A 109 -25.83 -3.77 10.07
N ALA A 110 -26.69 -3.96 11.07
CA ALA A 110 -28.10 -4.23 10.85
C ALA A 110 -28.71 -3.07 10.04
N ILE A 111 -29.28 -3.38 8.87
CA ILE A 111 -30.18 -2.53 8.08
C ILE A 111 -31.51 -3.29 8.09
N ASP A 112 -32.40 -2.99 9.02
CA ASP A 112 -33.49 -1.99 8.98
C ASP A 112 -34.72 -2.44 8.17
N THR A 113 -35.81 -2.62 8.92
CA THR A 113 -37.25 -2.57 8.58
C THR A 113 -37.77 -3.14 7.25
N GLN A 114 -38.74 -4.05 7.36
CA GLN A 114 -39.87 -4.08 6.42
C GLN A 114 -41.13 -3.57 7.13
N PRO A 115 -41.90 -2.65 6.49
CA PRO A 115 -43.22 -2.23 6.96
C PRO A 115 -44.33 -3.19 6.49
N ASP A 116 -45.32 -3.34 7.37
CA ASP A 116 -46.75 -3.66 7.22
C ASP A 116 -47.28 -4.53 6.05
N ALA A 117 -47.99 -5.59 6.42
CA ALA A 117 -49.16 -6.08 5.69
C ALA A 117 -50.20 -6.62 6.70
N GLU A 118 -51.18 -5.78 7.03
CA GLU A 118 -52.50 -6.23 7.47
C GLU A 118 -53.19 -6.89 6.27
N GLU A 119 -53.61 -8.16 6.39
CA GLU A 119 -54.83 -8.64 5.73
C GLU A 119 -55.35 -9.94 6.38
N GLU A 120 -56.52 -9.80 7.00
CA GLU A 120 -57.67 -10.70 6.99
C GLU A 120 -57.58 -12.17 7.46
N GLY A 121 -58.14 -12.38 8.66
CA GLY A 121 -59.22 -13.32 8.98
C GLY A 121 -59.34 -14.67 8.26
N SER A 122 -59.37 -15.75 9.07
CA SER A 122 -60.38 -16.80 8.90
C SER A 122 -60.58 -17.56 10.20
N ALA A 123 -61.85 -17.67 10.58
CA ALA A 123 -62.38 -18.58 11.60
C ALA A 123 -61.93 -20.04 11.37
N VAL A 124 -61.68 -20.78 12.47
CA VAL A 124 -62.50 -21.91 12.99
C VAL A 124 -62.17 -22.09 14.47
#